data_AF-A0A510LE26-F1
#
_entry.id   AF-A0A510LE26-F1
#
_cell.length_a   1.000
_cell.length_b   1.000
_cell.length_c   1.000
_cell.angle_alpha   90.00
_cell.angle_beta   90.00
_cell.angle_gamma   90.00
#
_symmetry.space_group_name_H-M   'P 1'
#
loop_
_entity.id
_entity.type
_entity.pdbx_description
1 polymer ?
#
loop_
_entity_poly.entity_id
_entity_poly.type
_entity_poly.pdbx_seq_one_letter_code
_entity_poly.pdbx_strand_id
1 'polypeptide(L)'
;MEELREILKSEDLTQTEYQGRTFEVLIKSFKTHKKFLFPAFVLFGINGYVLKNFIVFQTISKEELITSFLITVAIEFILSLFQNSVISKIRGKNELDKTNLIFKSIVLSIIMTSINFSILIMSNNLASSIIIIVLALCFSYFRQVYLSRDLNFFESIEENFKLLDGNRKRIIIPFIVVNIIFYILSFIFLVFAVIIGNYSTDASSELMVIVILVLFKLADGINEFYRKILASIIFLNVEDNQ
;
A
#
# COMPACT_ATOMS: atom_id res chain seq x y z
N MET A 1 -19.66 -9.54 3.24
CA MET A 1 -18.56 -9.32 4.19
C MET A 1 -18.77 -10.23 5.37
N GLU A 2 -20.01 -10.42 5.82
CA GLU A 2 -20.38 -11.46 6.79
C GLU A 2 -20.02 -12.88 6.33
N GLU A 3 -20.37 -13.30 5.11
CA GLU A 3 -19.92 -14.59 4.55
C GLU A 3 -18.39 -14.77 4.60
N LEU A 4 -17.63 -13.75 4.17
CA LEU A 4 -16.17 -13.76 4.26
C LEU A 4 -15.69 -13.88 5.71
N ARG A 5 -16.33 -13.19 6.65
CA ARG A 5 -15.98 -13.27 8.09
C ARG A 5 -16.15 -14.70 8.62
N GLU A 6 -17.24 -15.37 8.27
CA GLU A 6 -17.48 -16.74 8.74
C GLU A 6 -16.46 -17.73 8.16
N ILE A 7 -16.08 -17.56 6.90
CA ILE A 7 -15.00 -18.35 6.27
C ILE A 7 -13.67 -18.11 7.00
N LEU A 8 -13.31 -16.85 7.27
CA LEU A 8 -12.03 -16.51 7.89
C LEU A 8 -11.85 -17.07 9.31
N LYS A 9 -12.94 -17.38 10.03
CA LYS A 9 -12.93 -17.99 11.36
C LYS A 9 -12.85 -19.53 11.36
N SER A 10 -13.14 -20.15 10.23
CA SER A 10 -13.36 -21.60 10.17
C SER A 10 -12.37 -22.33 9.27
N GLU A 11 -11.72 -21.62 8.36
CA GLU A 11 -10.88 -22.21 7.34
C GLU A 11 -9.54 -21.47 7.23
N ASP A 12 -8.45 -22.22 7.07
CA ASP A 12 -7.17 -21.65 6.64
C ASP A 12 -7.17 -21.53 5.12
N LEU A 13 -7.12 -20.29 4.62
CA LEU A 13 -7.20 -20.05 3.18
C LEU A 13 -5.89 -20.42 2.46
N THR A 14 -6.03 -21.00 1.28
CA THR A 14 -4.94 -21.17 0.32
C THR A 14 -4.59 -19.85 -0.37
N GLN A 15 -3.43 -19.80 -1.03
CA GLN A 15 -2.98 -18.60 -1.75
C GLN A 15 -3.99 -18.15 -2.82
N THR A 16 -4.56 -19.07 -3.59
CA THR A 16 -5.52 -18.77 -4.65
C THR A 16 -6.81 -18.19 -4.08
N GLU A 17 -7.27 -18.71 -2.94
CA GLU A 17 -8.45 -18.20 -2.25
C GLU A 17 -8.22 -16.80 -1.70
N TYR A 18 -7.06 -16.54 -1.07
CA TYR A 18 -6.68 -15.20 -0.65
C TYR A 18 -6.75 -14.19 -1.81
N GLN A 19 -6.23 -14.55 -2.98
CA GLN A 19 -6.25 -13.67 -4.16
C GLN A 19 -7.68 -13.45 -4.67
N GLY A 20 -8.46 -14.52 -4.83
CA GLY A 20 -9.86 -14.44 -5.28
C GLY A 20 -10.72 -13.56 -4.36
N ARG A 21 -10.65 -13.81 -3.05
CA ARG A 21 -11.39 -13.02 -2.04
C ARG A 21 -10.93 -11.58 -1.99
N THR A 22 -9.63 -11.32 -2.13
CA THR A 22 -9.10 -9.95 -2.21
C THR A 22 -9.71 -9.21 -3.40
N PHE A 23 -9.81 -9.85 -4.56
CA PHE A 23 -10.39 -9.24 -5.75
C PHE A 23 -11.90 -8.95 -5.59
N GLU A 24 -12.65 -9.88 -5.01
CA GLU A 24 -14.07 -9.68 -4.68
C GLU A 24 -14.27 -8.47 -3.75
N VAL A 25 -13.46 -8.38 -2.69
CA VAL A 25 -13.49 -7.27 -1.74
C VAL A 25 -13.07 -5.96 -2.41
N LEU A 26 -12.09 -5.98 -3.31
CA LEU A 26 -11.65 -4.81 -4.07
C LEU A 26 -12.81 -4.25 -4.92
N ILE A 27 -13.46 -5.09 -5.72
CA ILE A 27 -14.60 -4.69 -6.55
C ILE A 27 -15.73 -4.12 -5.69
N LYS A 28 -16.09 -4.81 -4.61
CA LYS A 28 -17.14 -4.36 -3.69
C LYS A 28 -16.78 -3.04 -3.03
N SER A 29 -15.52 -2.87 -2.67
CA SER A 29 -15.01 -1.64 -2.08
C SER A 29 -15.04 -0.49 -3.08
N PHE A 30 -14.72 -0.74 -4.35
CA PHE A 30 -14.76 0.26 -5.41
C PHE A 30 -16.18 0.83 -5.63
N LYS A 31 -17.19 -0.02 -5.44
CA LYS A 31 -18.60 0.39 -5.51
C LYS A 31 -19.07 1.17 -4.26
N THR A 32 -18.54 0.83 -3.08
CA THR A 32 -19.10 1.29 -1.79
C THR A 32 -18.26 2.33 -1.03
N HIS A 33 -16.99 2.51 -1.40
CA HIS A 33 -16.02 3.38 -0.71
C HIS A 33 -15.53 4.54 -1.59
N LYS A 34 -16.39 5.07 -2.47
CA LYS A 34 -16.06 6.15 -3.41
C LYS A 34 -15.40 7.38 -2.76
N LYS A 35 -15.79 7.69 -1.51
CA LYS A 35 -15.22 8.79 -0.71
C LYS A 35 -13.71 8.71 -0.46
N PHE A 36 -13.14 7.50 -0.46
CA PHE A 36 -11.69 7.31 -0.30
C PHE A 36 -10.99 7.20 -1.66
N LEU A 37 -11.65 6.57 -2.63
CA LEU A 37 -11.06 6.22 -3.91
C LEU A 37 -10.82 7.44 -4.80
N PHE A 38 -11.81 8.33 -4.91
CA PHE A 38 -11.68 9.49 -5.78
C PHE A 38 -10.52 10.41 -5.34
N PRO A 39 -10.42 10.82 -4.07
CA PRO A 39 -9.27 11.60 -3.60
C PRO A 39 -7.93 10.87 -3.79
N ALA A 40 -7.87 9.56 -3.50
CA ALA A 40 -6.65 8.78 -3.69
C ALA A 40 -6.21 8.76 -5.17
N PHE A 41 -7.11 8.49 -6.11
CA PHE A 41 -6.79 8.46 -7.54
C PHE A 41 -6.37 9.81 -8.09
N VAL A 42 -6.98 10.91 -7.62
CA VAL A 42 -6.53 12.26 -7.96
C VAL A 42 -5.09 12.47 -7.49
N LEU A 43 -4.77 12.11 -6.24
CA LEU A 43 -3.42 12.23 -5.70
C LEU A 43 -2.41 11.33 -6.42
N PHE A 44 -2.78 10.10 -6.79
CA PHE A 44 -1.94 9.23 -7.61
C PHE A 44 -1.65 9.86 -8.98
N GLY A 45 -2.66 10.45 -9.64
CA GLY A 45 -2.47 11.15 -10.91
C GLY A 45 -1.53 12.37 -10.78
N ILE A 46 -1.71 13.19 -9.74
CA ILE A 46 -0.81 14.32 -9.46
C ILE A 46 0.62 13.83 -9.20
N ASN A 47 0.79 12.73 -8.45
CA ASN A 47 2.10 12.14 -8.20
C ASN A 47 2.77 11.68 -9.51
N GLY A 48 2.01 11.07 -10.43
CA GLY A 48 2.52 10.70 -11.76
C GLY A 48 2.98 11.90 -12.58
N TYR A 49 2.25 13.02 -12.51
CA TYR A 49 2.64 14.27 -13.16
C TYR A 49 3.94 14.84 -12.58
N VAL A 50 4.10 14.87 -11.25
CA VAL A 50 5.34 15.36 -10.60
C VAL A 50 6.55 14.49 -10.99
N LEU A 51 6.34 13.18 -11.17
CA LEU A 51 7.40 12.24 -11.54
C LEU A 51 8.01 12.51 -12.93
N LYS A 52 7.32 13.24 -13.81
CA LYS A 52 7.84 13.57 -15.15
C LYS A 52 9.17 14.35 -15.06
N ASN A 53 9.31 15.20 -14.05
CA ASN A 53 10.49 16.06 -13.89
C ASN A 53 11.74 15.23 -13.56
N PHE A 54 11.54 14.10 -12.89
CA PHE A 54 12.60 13.13 -12.62
C PHE A 54 13.09 12.40 -13.88
N ILE A 55 12.18 12.02 -14.78
CA ILE A 55 12.50 11.17 -15.95
C ILE A 55 12.91 12.00 -17.17
N VAL A 56 12.22 13.11 -17.44
CA VAL A 56 12.41 13.91 -18.67
C VAL A 56 13.49 14.97 -18.46
N PHE A 57 13.50 15.63 -17.30
CA PHE A 57 14.39 16.78 -17.07
C PHE A 57 15.62 16.43 -16.21
N GLN A 58 15.65 15.24 -15.58
CA GLN A 58 16.68 14.82 -14.61
C GLN A 58 16.98 15.87 -13.53
N THR A 59 16.02 16.76 -13.29
CA THR A 59 16.10 17.83 -12.32
C THR A 59 14.95 17.64 -11.36
N ILE A 60 15.26 17.68 -10.07
CA ILE A 60 14.24 17.76 -9.04
C ILE A 60 14.55 18.94 -8.13
N SER A 61 13.61 19.87 -8.03
CA SER A 61 13.74 20.96 -7.08
C SER A 61 13.46 20.46 -5.67
N LYS A 62 13.90 21.22 -4.66
CA LYS A 62 13.57 20.91 -3.27
C LYS A 62 12.06 20.99 -3.03
N GLU A 63 11.40 21.93 -3.69
CA GLU A 63 9.96 22.16 -3.62
C GLU A 63 9.19 20.96 -4.19
N GLU A 64 9.66 20.37 -5.29
CA GLU A 64 9.06 19.18 -5.91
C GLU A 64 9.25 17.93 -5.04
N LEU A 65 10.41 17.75 -4.41
CA LEU A 65 10.65 16.69 -3.44
C LEU A 65 9.70 16.80 -2.24
N ILE A 66 9.55 18.00 -1.67
CA ILE A 66 8.63 18.25 -0.55
C ILE A 66 7.19 17.98 -0.97
N THR A 67 6.81 18.43 -2.17
CA THR A 67 5.46 18.22 -2.72
C THR A 67 5.17 16.72 -2.88
N SER A 68 6.11 15.96 -3.46
CA SER A 68 5.99 14.51 -3.62
C SER A 68 5.88 13.79 -2.27
N PHE A 69 6.67 14.21 -1.28
CA PHE A 69 6.58 13.69 0.09
C PHE A 69 5.19 13.93 0.69
N LEU A 70 4.68 15.15 0.63
CA LEU A 70 3.36 15.51 1.18
C LEU A 70 2.21 14.78 0.48
N ILE A 71 2.26 14.64 -0.85
CA ILE A 71 1.29 13.85 -1.62
C ILE A 71 1.32 12.39 -1.17
N THR A 72 2.52 11.83 -0.97
CA THR A 72 2.67 10.44 -0.53
C THR A 72 2.12 10.23 0.88
N VAL A 73 2.35 11.16 1.81
CA VAL A 73 1.74 11.13 3.16
C VAL A 73 0.20 11.18 3.06
N ALA A 74 -0.35 12.04 2.20
CA ALA A 74 -1.80 12.15 2.02
C ALA A 74 -2.43 10.88 1.42
N ILE A 75 -1.77 10.26 0.43
CA ILE A 75 -2.18 8.97 -0.14
C ILE A 75 -2.18 7.90 0.96
N GLU A 76 -1.10 7.81 1.74
CA GLU A 76 -0.94 6.81 2.79
C GLU A 76 -1.99 6.97 3.90
N PHE A 77 -2.35 8.21 4.21
CA PHE A 77 -3.42 8.52 5.15
C PHE A 77 -4.77 7.99 4.65
N ILE A 78 -5.11 8.24 3.39
CA ILE A 78 -6.34 7.74 2.78
C ILE A 78 -6.35 6.20 2.74
N LEU A 79 -5.23 5.58 2.38
CA LEU A 79 -5.09 4.12 2.38
C LEU A 79 -5.25 3.52 3.78
N SER A 80 -4.74 4.20 4.82
CA SER A 80 -4.90 3.77 6.21
C SER A 80 -6.36 3.81 6.67
N LEU A 81 -7.07 4.90 6.35
CA LEU A 81 -8.51 5.01 6.62
C LEU A 81 -9.32 3.97 5.85
N PHE A 82 -8.98 3.75 4.58
CA PHE A 82 -9.60 2.72 3.76
C PHE A 82 -9.39 1.33 4.36
N GLN A 83 -8.17 1.01 4.77
CA GLN A 83 -7.83 -0.29 5.33
C GLN A 83 -8.59 -0.58 6.63
N ASN A 84 -8.65 0.38 7.57
CA ASN A 84 -9.49 0.24 8.76
C ASN A 84 -10.96 0.01 8.35
N SER A 85 -11.47 0.77 7.38
CA SER A 85 -12.85 0.61 6.94
C SER A 85 -13.14 -0.77 6.34
N VAL A 86 -12.17 -1.40 5.67
CA VAL A 86 -12.28 -2.78 5.17
C VAL A 86 -12.30 -3.76 6.34
N ILE A 87 -11.33 -3.65 7.26
CA ILE A 87 -11.24 -4.52 8.44
C ILE A 87 -12.52 -4.46 9.26
N SER A 88 -12.99 -3.27 9.60
CA SER A 88 -14.19 -3.07 10.42
C SER A 88 -15.46 -3.58 9.75
N LYS A 89 -15.53 -3.53 8.40
CA LYS A 89 -16.65 -4.12 7.65
C LYS A 89 -16.61 -5.65 7.61
N ILE A 90 -15.43 -6.26 7.56
CA ILE A 90 -15.29 -7.72 7.63
C ILE A 90 -15.60 -8.18 9.06
N ARG A 91 -14.99 -7.57 10.07
CA ARG A 91 -15.19 -7.90 11.49
C ARG A 91 -16.60 -7.58 11.98
N GLY A 92 -17.31 -6.64 11.35
CA GLY A 92 -18.67 -6.21 11.72
C GLY A 92 -18.71 -5.17 12.85
N LYS A 93 -17.56 -4.75 13.38
CA LYS A 93 -17.44 -3.69 14.39
C LYS A 93 -16.16 -2.88 14.15
N ASN A 94 -16.18 -1.62 14.56
CA ASN A 94 -14.97 -0.79 14.62
C ASN A 94 -14.59 -0.63 16.09
N GLU A 95 -13.34 -0.93 16.44
CA GLU A 95 -12.85 -0.82 17.82
C GLU A 95 -12.28 0.57 18.13
N LEU A 96 -11.88 1.32 17.11
CA LEU A 96 -11.38 2.68 17.25
C LEU A 96 -12.50 3.71 17.09
N ASP A 97 -12.49 4.72 17.96
CA ASP A 97 -13.23 5.94 17.69
C ASP A 97 -12.64 6.70 16.48
N LYS A 98 -13.40 7.65 15.97
CA LYS A 98 -13.02 8.40 14.76
C LYS A 98 -11.76 9.25 14.98
N THR A 99 -11.57 9.82 16.16
CA THR A 99 -10.47 10.73 16.47
C THR A 99 -9.15 9.97 16.56
N ASN A 100 -9.14 8.87 17.31
CA ASN A 100 -8.02 7.95 17.47
C ASN A 100 -7.63 7.34 16.12
N LEU A 101 -8.61 6.93 15.30
CA LEU A 101 -8.33 6.43 13.96
C LEU A 101 -7.63 7.48 13.08
N ILE A 102 -8.11 8.72 13.07
CA ILE A 102 -7.50 9.81 12.29
C ILE A 102 -6.07 10.06 12.78
N PHE A 103 -5.88 10.19 14.09
CA PHE A 103 -4.56 10.43 14.68
C PHE A 103 -3.56 9.33 14.33
N LYS A 104 -3.93 8.07 14.59
CA LYS A 104 -3.10 6.90 14.26
C LYS A 104 -2.78 6.83 12.77
N SER A 105 -3.75 7.12 11.91
CA SER A 105 -3.55 7.14 10.45
C SER A 105 -2.53 8.20 10.04
N ILE A 106 -2.57 9.40 10.63
CA ILE A 106 -1.59 10.47 10.36
C ILE A 106 -0.19 10.04 10.80
N VAL A 107 -0.05 9.56 12.04
CA VAL A 107 1.23 9.12 12.60
C VAL A 107 1.84 8.02 11.74
N LEU A 108 1.06 6.99 11.41
CA LEU A 108 1.52 5.89 10.58
C LEU A 108 1.93 6.35 9.18
N SER A 109 1.19 7.28 8.59
CA SER A 109 1.48 7.80 7.25
C SER A 109 2.81 8.55 7.20
N ILE A 110 3.10 9.36 8.21
CA ILE A 110 4.38 10.07 8.33
C ILE A 110 5.53 9.07 8.50
N ILE A 111 5.36 8.06 9.38
CA ILE A 111 6.38 7.04 9.63
C ILE A 111 6.68 6.24 8.36
N MET A 112 5.64 5.70 7.71
CA MET A 112 5.80 4.86 6.52
C MET A 112 6.40 5.63 5.34
N THR A 113 5.98 6.88 5.15
CA THR A 113 6.53 7.75 4.09
C THR A 113 7.99 8.09 4.38
N SER A 114 8.33 8.41 5.64
CA SER A 114 9.72 8.67 6.05
C SER A 114 10.62 7.46 5.83
N ILE A 115 10.14 6.26 6.17
CA ILE A 115 10.87 5.00 5.91
C ILE A 115 11.08 4.84 4.41
N ASN A 116 10.04 4.92 3.59
CA ASN A 116 10.15 4.79 2.13
C ASN A 116 11.11 5.81 1.51
N PHE A 117 11.10 7.05 1.99
CA PHE A 117 12.00 8.10 1.51
C PHE A 117 13.45 7.82 1.91
N SER A 118 13.67 7.34 3.14
CA SER A 118 15.00 6.94 3.62
C SER A 118 15.55 5.76 2.81
N ILE A 119 14.70 4.80 2.47
CA ILE A 119 15.04 3.66 1.61
C ILE A 119 15.51 4.14 0.24
N LEU A 120 14.76 5.06 -0.38
CA LEU A 120 15.12 5.62 -1.68
C LEU A 120 16.53 6.23 -1.67
N ILE A 121 16.87 6.98 -0.62
CA ILE A 121 18.18 7.62 -0.43
C ILE A 121 19.29 6.59 -0.14
N MET A 122 18.99 5.51 0.58
CA MET A 122 19.95 4.46 0.97
C MET A 122 20.15 3.36 -0.09
N SER A 123 19.37 3.36 -1.18
CA SER A 123 19.16 2.23 -2.09
C SER A 123 20.37 1.75 -2.91
N ASN A 124 21.54 2.38 -2.79
CA ASN A 124 22.75 1.97 -3.50
C ASN A 124 23.54 0.83 -2.82
N ASN A 125 23.08 0.28 -1.69
CA ASN A 125 23.75 -0.82 -0.99
C ASN A 125 22.83 -2.04 -0.82
N LEU A 126 23.30 -3.21 -1.28
CA LEU A 126 22.61 -4.51 -1.16
C LEU A 126 22.30 -4.86 0.30
N ALA A 127 23.18 -4.52 1.24
CA ALA A 127 22.96 -4.74 2.67
C ALA A 127 21.75 -3.95 3.20
N SER A 128 21.59 -2.68 2.78
CA SER A 128 20.44 -1.84 3.14
C SER A 128 19.13 -2.48 2.66
N SER A 129 19.12 -2.98 1.41
CA SER A 129 17.95 -3.64 0.82
C SER A 129 17.51 -4.88 1.60
N ILE A 130 18.46 -5.71 2.05
CA ILE A 130 18.17 -6.89 2.87
C ILE A 130 17.57 -6.49 4.22
N ILE A 131 18.14 -5.50 4.90
CA ILE A 131 17.64 -5.02 6.20
C ILE A 131 16.19 -4.54 6.07
N ILE A 132 15.88 -3.80 5.01
CA ILE A 132 14.52 -3.30 4.75
C ILE A 132 13.53 -4.44 4.57
N ILE A 133 13.88 -5.46 3.79
CA ILE A 133 13.04 -6.64 3.59
C ILE A 133 12.79 -7.32 4.93
N VAL A 134 13.84 -7.56 5.73
CA VAL A 134 13.70 -8.19 7.05
C VAL A 134 12.79 -7.39 7.97
N LEU A 135 12.94 -6.06 8.02
CA LEU A 135 12.07 -5.20 8.81
C LEU A 135 10.60 -5.26 8.33
N ALA A 136 10.36 -5.22 7.02
CA ALA A 136 9.01 -5.34 6.48
C ALA A 136 8.34 -6.67 6.85
N LEU A 137 9.11 -7.76 6.92
CA LEU A 137 8.64 -9.08 7.34
C LEU A 137 8.37 -9.15 8.85
N CYS A 138 9.20 -8.52 9.68
CA CYS A 138 9.02 -8.50 11.13
C CYS A 138 7.83 -7.66 11.59
N PHE A 139 7.36 -6.70 10.78
CA PHE A 139 6.25 -5.80 11.11
C PHE A 139 5.06 -5.97 10.17
N SER A 140 4.88 -7.15 9.58
CA SER A 140 3.90 -7.37 8.52
C SER A 140 2.43 -7.22 8.95
N TYR A 141 2.11 -7.46 10.24
CA TYR A 141 0.76 -7.24 10.81
C TYR A 141 0.62 -5.92 11.57
N PHE A 142 1.74 -5.23 11.85
CA PHE A 142 1.77 -4.05 12.71
C PHE A 142 0.76 -2.99 12.30
N ARG A 143 0.70 -2.69 11.00
CA ARG A 143 -0.24 -1.70 10.46
C ARG A 143 -1.70 -2.10 10.72
N GLN A 144 -2.06 -3.36 10.53
CA GLN A 144 -3.41 -3.89 10.68
C GLN A 144 -3.82 -3.83 12.14
N VAL A 145 -2.95 -4.28 13.05
CA VAL A 145 -3.15 -4.19 14.49
C VAL A 145 -3.30 -2.73 14.92
N TYR A 146 -2.33 -1.89 14.59
CA TYR A 146 -2.30 -0.49 15.01
C TYR A 146 -3.54 0.28 14.54
N LEU A 147 -4.00 0.04 13.31
CA LEU A 147 -5.16 0.72 12.73
C LEU A 147 -6.52 0.08 13.04
N SER A 148 -6.58 -1.11 13.64
CA SER A 148 -7.86 -1.79 13.88
C SER A 148 -8.16 -2.10 15.34
N ARG A 149 -7.16 -2.05 16.22
CA ARG A 149 -7.29 -2.34 17.65
C ARG A 149 -7.14 -1.07 18.49
N ASP A 150 -7.82 -1.04 19.63
CA ASP A 150 -7.64 0.00 20.65
C ASP A 150 -6.40 -0.27 21.50
N LEU A 151 -5.24 -0.32 20.83
CA LEU A 151 -3.92 -0.53 21.42
C LEU A 151 -3.03 0.68 21.15
N ASN A 152 -2.11 0.99 22.05
CA ASN A 152 -1.09 2.00 21.78
C ASN A 152 -0.02 1.49 20.80
N PHE A 153 0.96 2.34 20.46
CA PHE A 153 2.00 2.00 19.49
C PHE A 153 2.86 0.79 19.92
N PHE A 154 3.28 0.73 21.19
CA PHE A 154 4.12 -0.35 21.69
C PHE A 154 3.36 -1.66 21.86
N GLU A 155 2.12 -1.59 22.36
CA GLU A 155 1.22 -2.74 22.44
C GLU A 155 0.96 -3.32 21.04
N SER A 156 0.82 -2.46 20.03
CA SER A 156 0.64 -2.91 18.64
C SER A 156 1.87 -3.62 18.07
N ILE A 157 3.07 -3.24 18.52
CA ILE A 157 4.31 -3.94 18.16
C ILE A 157 4.34 -5.33 18.81
N GLU A 158 4.04 -5.40 20.10
CA GLU A 158 4.02 -6.66 20.84
C GLU A 158 3.02 -7.64 20.22
N GLU A 159 1.81 -7.18 19.97
CA GLU A 159 0.75 -7.98 19.38
C GLU A 159 1.08 -8.43 17.95
N ASN A 160 1.73 -7.58 17.15
CA ASN A 160 2.26 -7.99 15.84
C ASN A 160 3.23 -9.17 15.95
N PHE A 161 4.12 -9.16 16.94
CA PHE A 161 5.07 -10.26 17.12
C PHE A 161 4.39 -11.55 17.61
N LYS A 162 3.37 -11.45 18.47
CA LYS A 162 2.55 -12.58 18.89
C LYS A 162 1.81 -13.21 17.71
N LEU A 163 1.15 -12.40 16.89
CA LEU A 163 0.44 -12.86 15.70
C LEU A 163 1.38 -13.45 14.64
N LEU A 164 2.61 -12.92 14.54
CA LEU A 164 3.62 -13.45 13.62
C LEU A 164 4.16 -14.81 14.04
N ASP A 165 4.13 -15.14 15.33
CA ASP A 165 4.65 -16.41 15.80
C ASP A 165 3.84 -17.57 15.23
N GLY A 166 4.52 -18.56 14.64
CA GLY A 166 3.90 -19.65 13.89
C GLY A 166 3.23 -19.29 12.55
N ASN A 167 2.86 -18.02 12.31
CA ASN A 167 2.05 -17.62 11.14
C ASN A 167 2.82 -16.86 10.04
N ARG A 168 4.14 -16.66 10.17
CA ARG A 168 4.94 -15.88 9.20
C ARG A 168 4.72 -16.32 7.74
N LYS A 169 4.69 -17.62 7.46
CA LYS A 169 4.52 -18.10 6.08
C LYS A 169 3.18 -17.71 5.46
N ARG A 170 2.11 -17.62 6.26
CA ARG A 170 0.74 -17.29 5.81
C ARG A 170 0.66 -15.86 5.27
N ILE A 171 1.42 -14.93 5.83
CA ILE A 171 1.51 -13.56 5.31
C ILE A 171 2.56 -13.39 4.22
N ILE A 172 3.73 -14.03 4.36
CA ILE A 172 4.87 -13.78 3.47
C ILE A 172 4.59 -14.25 2.05
N ILE A 173 4.05 -15.46 1.88
CA ILE A 173 3.91 -16.08 0.54
C ILE A 173 2.94 -15.29 -0.34
N PRO A 174 1.70 -14.99 0.09
CA PRO A 174 0.75 -14.24 -0.76
C PRO A 174 1.26 -12.84 -1.11
N PHE A 175 1.94 -12.17 -0.18
CA PHE A 175 2.51 -10.84 -0.43
C PHE A 175 3.66 -10.86 -1.41
N ILE A 176 4.58 -11.82 -1.31
CA ILE A 176 5.71 -11.93 -2.24
C ILE A 176 5.21 -12.07 -3.66
N VAL A 177 4.23 -12.95 -3.90
CA VAL A 177 3.72 -13.22 -5.25
C VAL A 177 3.10 -11.96 -5.86
N VAL A 178 2.27 -11.26 -5.10
CA VAL A 178 1.64 -10.01 -5.55
C VAL A 178 2.70 -8.94 -5.80
N ASN A 179 3.64 -8.75 -4.88
CA ASN A 179 4.69 -7.75 -5.04
C ASN A 179 5.59 -8.03 -6.25
N ILE A 180 5.92 -9.29 -6.56
CA ILE A 180 6.71 -9.64 -7.74
C ILE A 180 5.96 -9.27 -9.02
N ILE A 181 4.69 -9.67 -9.14
CA ILE A 181 3.87 -9.38 -10.34
C ILE A 181 3.78 -7.87 -10.58
N PHE A 182 3.46 -7.11 -9.54
CA PHE A 182 3.34 -5.67 -9.66
C PHE A 182 4.69 -4.96 -9.85
N TYR A 183 5.77 -5.48 -9.27
CA TYR A 183 7.11 -4.94 -9.52
C TYR A 183 7.52 -5.10 -10.98
N ILE A 184 7.24 -6.26 -11.59
CA ILE A 184 7.49 -6.50 -13.02
C ILE A 184 6.67 -5.53 -13.87
N LEU A 185 5.39 -5.35 -13.58
CA LEU A 185 4.54 -4.39 -14.28
C LEU A 185 5.09 -2.97 -14.15
N SER A 186 5.44 -2.54 -12.94
CA SER A 186 6.02 -1.22 -12.67
C SER A 186 7.33 -0.98 -13.42
N PHE A 187 8.19 -1.99 -13.47
CA PHE A 187 9.44 -1.94 -14.22
C PHE A 187 9.20 -1.73 -15.72
N ILE A 188 8.24 -2.46 -16.30
CA ILE A 188 7.87 -2.32 -17.72
C ILE A 188 7.40 -0.88 -18.02
N PHE A 189 6.48 -0.33 -17.22
CA PHE A 189 6.00 1.05 -17.40
C PHE A 189 7.13 2.08 -17.31
N LEU A 190 8.04 1.92 -16.35
CA LEU A 190 9.17 2.82 -16.17
C LEU A 190 10.11 2.77 -17.38
N VAL A 191 10.45 1.57 -17.87
CA VAL A 191 11.30 1.40 -19.06
C VAL A 191 10.67 2.08 -20.28
N PHE A 192 9.36 1.88 -20.51
CA PHE A 192 8.66 2.56 -21.61
C PHE A 192 8.69 4.08 -21.48
N ALA A 193 8.43 4.62 -20.28
CA ALA A 193 8.48 6.06 -20.04
C ALA A 193 9.87 6.64 -20.30
N VAL A 194 10.93 5.94 -19.86
CA VAL A 194 12.33 6.34 -20.08
C VAL A 194 12.70 6.29 -21.56
N ILE A 195 12.32 5.24 -22.30
CA ILE A 195 12.58 5.14 -23.74
C ILE A 195 11.91 6.30 -24.48
N ILE A 196 10.61 6.54 -24.26
CA ILE A 196 9.89 7.60 -24.97
C ILE A 196 10.44 8.99 -24.60
N GLY A 197 10.75 9.20 -23.32
CA GLY A 197 11.33 10.46 -22.84
C GLY A 197 12.72 10.76 -23.40
N ASN A 198 13.58 9.75 -23.52
CA ASN A 198 14.96 9.93 -24.00
C ASN A 198 15.06 10.06 -25.53
N TYR A 199 14.16 9.43 -26.29
CA TYR A 199 14.25 9.36 -27.75
C TYR A 199 13.38 10.38 -28.49
N SER A 200 12.70 11.28 -27.78
CA SER A 200 11.74 12.17 -28.42
C SER A 200 11.80 13.59 -27.89
N THR A 201 12.13 14.52 -28.79
CA THR A 201 12.49 15.92 -28.50
C THR A 201 11.33 16.92 -28.64
N ASP A 202 10.12 16.45 -28.96
CA ASP A 202 8.99 17.31 -29.34
C ASP A 202 7.89 17.32 -28.26
N ALA A 203 7.14 18.41 -28.14
CA ALA A 203 6.12 18.57 -27.08
C ALA A 203 5.06 17.43 -27.03
N SER A 204 4.82 16.73 -28.14
CA SER A 204 3.94 15.57 -28.21
C SER A 204 4.45 14.36 -27.41
N SER A 205 5.76 14.19 -27.31
CA SER A 205 6.35 13.08 -26.56
C SER A 205 6.39 13.34 -25.07
N GLU A 206 6.62 14.58 -24.65
CA GLU A 206 6.50 14.97 -23.25
C GLU A 206 5.08 14.68 -22.74
N LEU A 207 4.06 15.05 -23.52
CA LEU A 207 2.67 14.75 -23.19
C LEU A 207 2.41 13.24 -23.12
N MET A 208 3.00 12.45 -24.02
CA MET A 208 2.89 10.99 -24.00
C MET A 208 3.55 10.37 -22.76
N VAL A 209 4.72 10.86 -22.34
CA VAL A 209 5.38 10.43 -21.09
C VAL A 209 4.51 10.74 -19.88
N ILE A 210 3.93 11.95 -19.80
CA ILE A 210 3.01 12.33 -18.73
C ILE A 210 1.83 11.37 -18.65
N VAL A 211 1.19 11.08 -19.79
CA VAL A 211 0.04 10.16 -19.84
C VAL A 211 0.45 8.77 -19.34
N ILE A 212 1.60 8.24 -19.78
CA ILE A 212 2.10 6.94 -19.34
C ILE A 212 2.36 6.93 -17.84
N LEU A 213 3.00 7.96 -17.29
CA LEU A 213 3.32 8.05 -15.86
C LEU A 213 2.06 8.21 -14.99
N VAL A 214 1.07 8.96 -15.46
CA VAL A 214 -0.23 9.07 -14.79
C VAL A 214 -0.95 7.72 -14.78
N LEU A 215 -1.07 7.04 -15.94
CA LEU A 215 -1.68 5.72 -16.03
C LEU A 215 -0.95 4.69 -15.15
N PHE A 216 0.38 4.73 -15.16
CA PHE A 216 1.21 3.91 -14.30
C PHE A 216 0.88 4.15 -12.82
N LYS A 217 0.84 5.41 -12.36
CA LYS A 217 0.51 5.72 -10.96
C LYS A 217 -0.92 5.38 -10.57
N LEU A 218 -1.87 5.44 -11.50
CA LEU A 218 -3.22 4.94 -11.27
C LEU A 218 -3.24 3.42 -11.08
N ALA A 219 -2.48 2.66 -11.90
CA ALA A 219 -2.34 1.22 -11.75
C ALA A 219 -1.63 0.84 -10.43
N ASP A 220 -0.57 1.58 -10.06
CA ASP A 220 0.12 1.46 -8.77
C ASP A 220 -0.85 1.74 -7.61
N GLY A 221 -1.74 2.71 -7.77
CA GLY A 221 -2.80 2.97 -6.80
C GLY A 221 -3.79 1.81 -6.63
N ILE A 222 -4.23 1.17 -7.72
CA ILE A 222 -5.07 -0.04 -7.65
C ILE A 222 -4.34 -1.15 -6.90
N ASN A 223 -3.05 -1.34 -7.17
CA ASN A 223 -2.20 -2.30 -6.48
C ASN A 223 -2.11 -2.01 -4.97
N GLU A 224 -1.90 -0.75 -4.57
CA GLU A 224 -1.89 -0.36 -3.15
C GLU A 224 -3.19 -0.76 -2.46
N PHE A 225 -4.35 -0.43 -3.04
CA PHE A 225 -5.65 -0.84 -2.49
C PHE A 225 -5.76 -2.37 -2.37
N TYR A 226 -5.37 -3.10 -3.41
CA TYR A 226 -5.38 -4.56 -3.42
C TYR A 226 -4.48 -5.13 -2.31
N ARG A 227 -3.25 -4.62 -2.16
CA ARG A 227 -2.31 -5.05 -1.11
C ARG A 227 -2.86 -4.78 0.29
N LYS A 228 -3.48 -3.62 0.54
CA LYS A 228 -4.08 -3.34 1.86
C LYS A 228 -5.22 -4.31 2.17
N ILE A 229 -6.07 -4.63 1.19
CA ILE A 229 -7.15 -5.61 1.36
C ILE A 229 -6.59 -7.00 1.65
N LEU A 230 -5.64 -7.47 0.82
CA LEU A 230 -5.03 -8.79 0.99
C LEU A 230 -4.44 -8.94 2.39
N ALA A 231 -3.71 -7.91 2.82
CA ALA A 231 -3.12 -7.87 4.16
C ALA A 231 -4.17 -7.94 5.27
N SER A 232 -5.29 -7.24 5.10
CA SER A 232 -6.39 -7.25 6.05
C SER A 232 -7.10 -8.59 6.11
N ILE A 233 -7.29 -9.28 4.97
CA ILE A 233 -7.90 -10.61 4.93
C ILE A 233 -6.98 -11.65 5.61
N ILE A 234 -5.69 -11.65 5.28
CA ILE A 234 -4.71 -12.54 5.93
C ILE A 234 -4.65 -12.29 7.44
N PHE A 235 -4.56 -11.02 7.84
CA PHE A 235 -4.55 -10.63 9.25
C PHE A 235 -5.78 -11.18 9.98
N LEU A 236 -6.99 -10.97 9.44
CA LEU A 236 -8.21 -11.45 10.05
C LEU A 236 -8.28 -12.99 10.09
N ASN A 237 -7.82 -13.69 9.05
CA ASN A 237 -7.77 -15.15 9.07
C ASN A 237 -6.84 -15.69 10.16
N VAL A 238 -5.67 -15.07 10.34
CA VAL A 238 -4.71 -15.48 11.36
C VAL A 238 -5.22 -15.15 12.76
N GLU A 239 -5.83 -13.98 12.92
CA GLU A 239 -6.33 -13.52 14.20
C GLU A 239 -7.57 -14.31 14.68
N ASP A 240 -8.47 -14.67 13.77
CA ASP A 240 -9.68 -15.42 14.11
C ASP A 240 -9.42 -16.94 14.31
N ASN A 241 -8.29 -17.47 13.82
CA ASN A 241 -7.88 -18.89 13.94
C ASN A 241 -6.83 -19.16 15.06
N GLN A 242 -6.57 -18.18 15.94
CA GLN A 242 -5.76 -18.36 17.16
C GLN A 242 -6.65 -18.61 18.38
#